data_AF-A0A257N3M5-F1
#
_entry.id   AF-A0A257N3M5-F1
#
_cell.length_a   1.000
_cell.length_b   1.000
_cell.length_c   1.000
_cell.angle_alpha   90.00
_cell.angle_beta   90.00
_cell.angle_gamma   90.00
#
_symmetry.space_group_name_H-M   'P 1'
#
loop_
_entity.id
_entity.type
_entity.pdbx_description
1 polymer ?
#
loop_
_entity_poly.entity_id
_entity_poly.type
_entity_poly.pdbx_seq_one_letter_code
_entity_poly.pdbx_strand_id
1 'polypeptide(L)'
;MDQSLQFDLPLINRYDKAGPRYTSYPTALELHEGFTDSDYRLHIAKSNAAGGPLSLYVHIPFCDTVCFYCACNKIITKNRSHAQPYARTFFVERR
;
A
#
# COMPACT_ATOMS: atom_id res chain seq x y z
N MET A 1 -25.78 -14.34 -11.64
CA MET A 1 -25.87 -12.89 -11.38
C MET A 1 -25.74 -12.20 -12.71
N ASP A 2 -26.82 -11.60 -13.18
CA ASP A 2 -26.79 -10.75 -14.37
C ASP A 2 -25.92 -9.53 -14.05
N GLN A 3 -24.77 -9.41 -14.71
CA GLN A 3 -23.86 -8.27 -14.58
C GLN A 3 -24.18 -7.24 -15.66
N SER A 4 -25.46 -6.93 -15.86
CA SER A 4 -25.90 -5.85 -16.75
C SER A 4 -25.61 -4.50 -16.09
N LEU A 5 -24.41 -3.97 -16.35
CA LEU A 5 -24.05 -2.60 -15.97
C LEU A 5 -24.92 -1.62 -16.76
N GLN A 6 -25.82 -0.90 -16.08
CA GLN A 6 -26.60 0.18 -16.67
C GLN A 6 -25.84 1.50 -16.53
N PHE A 7 -25.63 2.20 -17.65
CA PHE A 7 -24.92 3.47 -17.67
C PHE A 7 -25.89 4.63 -17.42
N ASP A 8 -26.04 5.02 -16.15
CA ASP A 8 -26.90 6.12 -15.71
C ASP A 8 -26.08 7.40 -15.49
N LEU A 9 -26.06 8.28 -16.51
CA LEU A 9 -25.36 9.57 -16.47
C LEU A 9 -25.84 10.49 -15.34
N PRO A 10 -27.16 10.70 -15.13
CA PRO A 10 -27.66 11.46 -13.99
C PRO A 10 -27.13 10.96 -12.63
N LEU A 11 -27.09 9.65 -12.43
CA LEU A 11 -26.60 9.05 -11.20
C LEU A 11 -25.10 9.27 -11.01
N ILE A 12 -24.31 9.05 -12.06
CA ILE A 12 -22.86 9.28 -12.04
C ILE A 12 -22.58 10.74 -11.67
N ASN A 13 -23.23 11.69 -12.35
CA ASN A 13 -23.03 13.12 -12.08
C ASN A 13 -23.46 13.52 -10.65
N ARG A 14 -24.43 12.83 -10.04
CA ARG A 14 -24.85 13.08 -8.65
C ARG A 14 -23.77 12.70 -7.64
N TYR A 15 -23.00 11.64 -7.92
CA TYR A 15 -22.03 11.04 -7.01
C TYR A 15 -20.57 11.23 -7.43
N ASP A 16 -20.29 11.93 -8.54
CA ASP A 16 -18.95 12.36 -8.94
C ASP A 16 -18.43 13.45 -7.98
N LYS A 17 -18.06 13.02 -6.78
CA LYS A 17 -17.57 13.84 -5.68
C LYS A 17 -16.32 13.20 -5.11
N ALA A 18 -15.46 14.03 -4.51
CA ALA A 18 -14.31 13.53 -3.76
C ALA A 18 -14.80 12.61 -2.63
N GLY A 19 -14.42 11.34 -2.69
CA GLY A 19 -14.74 10.32 -1.69
C GLY A 19 -13.47 9.72 -1.08
N PRO A 20 -13.57 9.11 0.12
CA PRO A 20 -12.45 8.41 0.72
C PRO A 20 -12.00 7.23 -0.17
N ARG A 21 -10.69 7.09 -0.32
CA ARG A 21 -10.11 5.99 -1.09
C ARG A 21 -10.07 4.73 -0.23
N TYR A 22 -11.05 3.84 -0.39
CA TYR A 22 -11.12 2.55 0.31
C TYR A 22 -10.13 1.53 -0.27
N THR A 23 -8.86 1.65 0.13
CA THR A 23 -7.79 0.69 -0.20
C THR A 23 -7.61 -0.38 0.88
N SER A 24 -8.05 -0.09 2.10
CA SER A 24 -8.10 -1.00 3.24
C SER A 24 -9.26 -0.60 4.16
N TYR A 25 -9.66 -1.53 5.04
CA TYR A 25 -10.56 -1.23 6.15
C TYR A 25 -10.00 -1.84 7.44
N PRO A 26 -9.82 -1.05 8.52
CA PRO A 26 -9.96 0.40 8.57
C PRO A 26 -8.98 1.13 7.63
N THR A 27 -9.26 2.41 7.33
CA THR A 27 -8.41 3.19 6.41
C THR A 27 -7.10 3.60 7.08
N ALA A 28 -6.11 4.06 6.30
CA ALA A 28 -4.83 4.52 6.83
C ALA A 28 -4.94 5.71 7.80
N LEU A 29 -6.07 6.44 7.82
CA LEU A 29 -6.34 7.51 8.78
C LEU A 29 -6.44 7.01 10.23
N GLU A 30 -6.72 5.73 10.42
CA GLU A 30 -6.82 5.09 11.73
C GLU A 30 -5.44 4.63 12.27
N LEU A 31 -4.37 4.77 11.48
CA LEU A 31 -3.02 4.43 11.93
C LEU A 31 -2.53 5.48 12.93
N HIS A 32 -2.01 5.02 14.07
CA HIS A 32 -1.51 5.87 15.14
C HIS A 32 -0.25 5.28 15.79
N GLU A 33 0.53 6.11 16.49
CA GLU A 33 1.80 5.71 17.11
C GLU A 33 1.65 4.78 18.33
N GLY A 34 0.44 4.64 18.88
CA GLY A 34 0.16 3.73 20.00
C GLY A 34 0.17 2.23 19.67
N PHE A 35 0.40 1.83 18.41
CA PHE A 35 0.52 0.41 18.04
C PHE A 35 1.92 -0.11 18.40
N THR A 36 1.97 -1.16 19.22
CA THR A 36 3.21 -1.62 19.85
C THR A 36 3.80 -2.89 19.20
N ASP A 37 5.06 -3.21 19.53
CA ASP A 37 5.68 -4.50 19.17
C ASP A 37 4.90 -5.70 19.72
N SER A 38 4.31 -5.59 20.92
CA SER A 38 3.45 -6.64 21.48
C SER A 38 2.19 -6.87 20.64
N ASP A 39 1.57 -5.80 20.13
CA ASP A 39 0.39 -5.91 19.26
C ASP A 39 0.77 -6.60 17.94
N TYR A 40 1.91 -6.22 17.36
CA TYR A 40 2.45 -6.82 16.14
C TYR A 40 2.65 -8.33 16.29
N ARG A 41 3.33 -8.78 17.36
CA ARG A 41 3.57 -10.20 17.64
C ARG A 41 2.27 -10.97 17.88
N LEU A 42 1.31 -10.37 18.59
CA LEU A 42 -0.01 -10.95 18.81
C LEU A 42 -0.73 -11.20 17.48
N HIS A 43 -0.69 -10.25 16.55
CA HIS A 43 -1.32 -10.39 15.24
C HIS A 43 -0.63 -11.44 14.35
N ILE A 44 0.70 -11.56 14.40
CA ILE A 44 1.43 -12.65 13.74
C ILE A 44 0.97 -14.01 14.28
N ALA A 45 0.93 -14.18 15.60
CA ALA A 45 0.49 -15.43 16.22
C ALA A 45 -0.94 -15.81 15.81
N LYS A 46 -1.87 -14.84 15.79
CA LYS A 46 -3.24 -15.02 15.32
C LYS A 46 -3.30 -15.43 13.84
N SER A 47 -2.52 -14.76 12.97
CA SER A 47 -2.45 -15.09 11.54
C SER A 47 -1.91 -16.50 11.29
N ASN A 48 -0.85 -16.89 12.00
CA ASN A 48 -0.27 -18.23 11.89
C ASN A 48 -1.25 -19.32 12.35
N ALA A 49 -2.02 -19.07 13.41
CA ALA A 49 -3.04 -19.99 13.91
C ALA A 49 -4.25 -20.13 12.96
N ALA A 50 -4.66 -19.03 12.32
CA ALA A 50 -5.71 -19.06 11.30
C ALA A 50 -5.29 -19.84 10.04
N GLY A 51 -3.98 -19.88 9.76
CA GLY A 51 -3.43 -20.49 8.56
C GLY A 51 -3.67 -19.65 7.30
N GLY A 52 -3.00 -20.02 6.21
CA GLY A 52 -3.10 -19.33 4.92
C GLY A 52 -1.74 -19.20 4.23
N PRO A 53 -1.73 -18.98 2.91
CA PRO A 53 -0.48 -18.74 2.19
C PRO A 53 0.12 -17.38 2.59
N LEU A 54 1.44 -17.34 2.68
CA LEU A 54 2.18 -16.10 2.94
C LEU A 54 2.29 -15.27 1.65
N SER A 55 1.90 -14.00 1.72
CA SER A 55 2.15 -13.00 0.68
C SER A 55 3.19 -12.01 1.17
N LEU A 56 4.17 -11.67 0.32
CA LEU A 56 5.25 -10.74 0.64
C LEU A 56 5.15 -9.49 -0.23
N TYR A 57 5.18 -8.31 0.40
CA TYR A 57 5.23 -7.02 -0.29
C TYR A 57 6.59 -6.36 -0.06
N VAL A 58 7.20 -5.85 -1.14
CA VAL A 58 8.45 -5.07 -1.10
C VAL A 58 8.22 -3.76 -1.83
N HIS A 59 8.43 -2.64 -1.16
CA HIS A 59 8.37 -1.33 -1.77
C HIS A 59 9.71 -1.02 -2.47
N ILE A 60 9.69 -0.49 -3.69
CA ILE A 60 10.89 0.00 -4.41
C ILE A 60 10.62 1.45 -4.81
N PRO A 61 11.16 2.45 -4.10
CA PRO A 61 10.70 3.83 -4.23
C PRO A 61 11.36 4.57 -5.40
N PHE A 62 12.29 4.01 -6.17
CA PHE A 62 13.09 4.79 -7.10
C PHE A 62 12.47 4.91 -8.49
N CYS A 63 12.39 6.14 -9.01
CA CYS A 63 11.98 6.42 -10.39
C CYS A 63 13.03 7.29 -11.09
N ASP A 64 13.36 6.98 -12.34
CA ASP A 64 14.33 7.76 -13.14
C ASP A 64 13.72 9.04 -13.73
N THR A 65 12.40 9.02 -13.99
CA THR A 65 11.66 10.11 -14.65
C THR A 65 10.59 10.70 -13.74
N VAL A 66 10.37 12.00 -13.85
CA VAL A 66 9.26 12.71 -13.21
C VAL A 66 7.98 12.49 -14.03
N CYS A 67 6.98 11.86 -13.42
CA CYS A 67 5.61 11.84 -13.93
C CYS A 67 4.77 12.85 -13.13
N PHE A 68 4.30 13.92 -13.75
CA PHE A 68 3.58 15.00 -13.07
C PHE A 68 2.22 14.59 -12.46
N TYR A 69 1.63 13.49 -12.94
CA TYR A 69 0.39 12.93 -12.40
C TYR A 69 0.60 11.94 -11.25
N CYS A 70 1.85 11.55 -10.94
CA CYS A 70 2.12 10.43 -10.04
C CYS A 70 2.23 10.88 -8.57
N ALA A 71 1.32 10.37 -7.74
CA ALA A 71 1.26 10.61 -6.29
C ALA A 71 1.72 9.40 -5.44
N CYS A 72 2.49 8.48 -6.02
CA CYS A 72 3.04 7.34 -5.28
C CYS A 72 4.11 7.80 -4.27
N ASN A 73 4.31 7.03 -3.20
CA ASN A 73 5.51 7.15 -2.39
C ASN A 73 6.71 6.75 -3.27
N LYS A 74 7.55 7.72 -3.61
CA LYS A 74 8.70 7.53 -4.50
C LYS A 74 9.77 8.61 -4.31
N ILE A 75 10.98 8.27 -4.71
CA ILE A 75 12.17 9.11 -4.80
C ILE A 75 12.55 9.17 -6.28
N ILE A 76 12.52 10.38 -6.85
CA ILE A 76 12.92 10.60 -8.25
C ILE A 76 14.42 10.87 -8.27
N THR A 77 15.18 10.02 -8.96
CA THR A 77 16.64 10.15 -9.03
C THR A 77 17.18 9.48 -10.29
N LYS A 78 18.10 10.16 -10.99
CA LYS A 78 18.91 9.54 -12.04
C LYS A 78 20.11 8.78 -11.49
N ASN A 79 20.46 9.01 -10.23
CA ASN A 79 21.59 8.36 -9.58
C ASN A 79 21.20 6.97 -9.08
N ARG A 80 21.54 5.95 -9.86
CA ARG A 80 21.29 4.54 -9.52
C ARG A 80 22.04 4.07 -8.28
N SER A 81 23.09 4.78 -7.83
CA SER A 81 23.82 4.38 -6.63
C SER A 81 22.95 4.43 -5.36
N HIS A 82 21.88 5.24 -5.35
CA HIS A 82 20.95 5.32 -4.21
C HIS A 82 20.18 4.01 -3.97
N ALA A 83 20.02 3.17 -4.99
CA ALA A 83 19.37 1.88 -4.83
C ALA A 83 20.24 0.87 -4.06
N GLN A 84 21.57 1.02 -4.07
CA GLN A 84 22.46 0.03 -3.45
C GLN A 84 22.36 0.01 -1.92
N PRO A 85 22.43 1.15 -1.19
CA PRO A 85 22.19 1.15 0.25
C PRO A 85 20.82 0.57 0.62
N TYR A 86 19.77 0.92 -0.15
CA TYR A 86 18.43 0.41 0.06
C TYR A 86 18.35 -1.11 -0.12
N ALA A 87 18.93 -1.66 -1.19
CA ALA A 87 18.98 -3.10 -1.39
C ALA A 87 19.73 -3.80 -0.24
N ARG A 88 20.82 -3.19 0.26
CA ARG A 88 21.60 -3.75 1.37
C ARG A 88 20.80 -3.85 2.67
N THR A 89 19.94 -2.87 3.00
CA THR A 89 19.13 -2.94 4.23
C THR A 89 18.19 -4.15 4.22
N PHE A 90 17.56 -4.47 3.08
CA PHE A 90 16.73 -5.68 2.98
C PHE A 90 17.49 -6.97 3.26
N PHE A 91 18.73 -7.09 2.75
CA PHE A 91 19.53 -8.30 2.95
C PHE A 91 20.02 -8.44 4.39
N VAL A 92 20.19 -7.34 5.11
CA VAL A 92 20.54 -7.36 6.55
C VAL A 92 19.33 -7.72 7.39
N GLU A 93 18.16 -7.16 7.09
CA GLU A 93 16.90 -7.43 7.82
C GLU A 93 16.36 -8.86 7.62
N ARG A 94 16.88 -9.58 6.61
CA ARG A 94 16.60 -11.01 6.35
C ARG A 94 17.48 -11.98 7.17
N ARG A 95 18.45 -11.50 7.94
CA ARG A 95 19.26 -12.32 8.87
C ARG A 95 18.78 -12.13 10.29
#